data_AF-J2FTI6-F1
#
_entry.id   AF-J2FTI6-F1
#
_cell.length_a   1.000
_cell.length_b   1.000
_cell.length_c   1.000
_cell.angle_alpha   90.00
_cell.angle_beta   90.00
_cell.angle_gamma   90.00
#
_symmetry.space_group_name_H-M   'P 1'
#
loop_
_entity.id
_entity.type
_entity.pdbx_description
1 polymer ?
#
loop_
_entity_poly.entity_id
_entity_poly.type
_entity_poly.pdbx_seq_one_letter_code
_entity_poly.pdbx_strand_id
1 'polypeptide(L)' 'MGLIKLAAAGAVGYALYKYANKHKEELGLAGGNTHVRDSGPEHMTTPPKAWSKTDEAIDESFPASDPPSTY' A
#
# COMPACT_ATOMS: atom_id res chain seq x y z
N MET A 1 32.67 29.51 -17.36
CA MET A 1 31.86 29.90 -16.17
C MET A 1 30.35 29.66 -16.34
N GLY A 2 29.78 29.72 -17.54
CA GLY A 2 28.32 29.51 -17.73
C GLY A 2 27.81 28.10 -17.39
N LEU A 3 28.59 27.07 -17.73
CA LEU A 3 28.19 25.67 -17.50
C LEU A 3 28.09 25.30 -16.02
N ILE A 4 29.00 25.81 -15.18
CA ILE A 4 28.97 25.57 -13.73
C ILE A 4 27.74 26.24 -13.10
N LYS A 5 27.36 27.42 -13.57
CA LYS A 5 26.14 28.12 -13.11
C LYS A 5 24.86 27.39 -13.51
N LEU A 6 24.83 26.82 -14.71
CA LEU A 6 23.71 25.98 -15.18
C LEU A 6 23.58 24.70 -14.35
N ALA A 7 24.70 24.01 -14.08
CA ALA A 7 24.71 22.82 -13.23
C ALA A 7 24.25 23.14 -11.80
N ALA A 8 24.69 24.25 -11.22
CA ALA A 8 24.27 24.69 -9.90
C ALA A 8 22.76 25.02 -9.86
N ALA A 9 22.24 25.74 -10.85
CA ALA A 9 20.82 26.06 -10.94
C ALA A 9 19.95 24.80 -11.08
N GLY A 10 20.39 23.83 -11.91
CA GLY A 10 19.71 22.55 -12.07
C GLY A 10 19.69 21.72 -10.78
N ALA A 11 20.80 21.64 -10.05
CA ALA A 11 20.89 20.93 -8.78
C ALA A 11 19.95 21.54 -7.71
N VAL A 12 19.90 22.86 -7.61
CA VAL A 12 18.99 23.57 -6.70
C VAL A 12 17.53 23.33 -7.07
N GLY A 13 17.18 23.43 -8.36
CA GLY A 13 15.82 23.14 -8.84
C GLY A 13 15.38 21.70 -8.55
N TYR A 14 16.27 20.72 -8.77
CA TYR A 14 16.01 19.32 -8.45
C TYR A 14 15.82 19.07 -6.96
N ALA A 15 16.64 19.70 -6.11
CA ALA A 15 16.50 19.60 -4.65
C ALA A 15 15.15 20.16 -4.16
N LEU A 16 14.73 21.32 -4.67
CA LEU A 16 13.44 21.92 -4.35
C LEU A 16 12.27 21.05 -4.86
N TYR A 17 12.36 20.54 -6.09
CA TYR A 17 11.39 19.62 -6.65
C TYR A 17 11.25 18.35 -5.80
N LYS A 18 12.37 17.76 -5.39
CA LYS A 18 12.40 16.56 -4.54
C LYS A 18 11.83 16.84 -3.15
N TYR A 19 12.11 18.00 -2.57
CA TYR A 19 11.56 18.40 -1.29
C TYR A 19 10.04 18.60 -1.35
N ALA A 20 9.55 19.31 -2.37
CA ALA A 20 8.12 19.57 -2.55
C ALA A 20 7.33 18.30 -2.89
N ASN A 21 7.92 17.34 -3.62
CA ASN A 21 7.28 16.09 -3.99
C ASN A 21 7.62 14.91 -3.05
N LYS A 22 8.18 15.17 -1.86
CA LYS A 22 8.53 14.11 -0.88
C LYS A 22 7.30 13.30 -0.39
N HIS A 23 6.09 13.81 -0.65
CA HIS A 23 4.82 13.16 -0.31
C HIS A 23 4.11 12.52 -1.52
N LYS A 24 4.76 12.45 -2.69
CA LYS A 24 4.17 11.93 -3.94
C LYS A 24 4.65 10.53 -4.34
N GLU A 25 5.25 9.79 -3.41
CA GLU A 25 5.43 8.34 -3.54
C GLU A 25 4.32 7.58 -2.82
N GLU A 26 3.08 7.93 -3.14
CA GLU A 26 1.98 6.99 -3.12
C GLU A 26 1.36 7.02 -4.52
N LEU A 27 2.20 6.72 -5.51
CA LEU A 27 1.73 6.25 -6.80
C LEU A 27 0.84 5.05 -6.50
N GLY A 28 -0.45 5.14 -6.81
CA GLY A 28 -1.45 4.06 -6.69
C GLY A 28 -1.17 2.88 -7.63
N LEU A 29 0.05 2.37 -7.58
CA LEU A 29 0.39 0.99 -7.87
C LEU A 29 -0.02 0.20 -6.63
N ALA A 30 -0.53 -1.02 -6.81
CA ALA A 30 -1.03 -1.92 -5.77
C ALA A 30 0.05 -2.41 -4.77
N GLY A 31 0.79 -1.48 -4.15
CA GLY A 31 1.90 -1.71 -3.24
C GLY A 31 2.18 -0.52 -2.31
N GLY A 32 1.29 0.48 -2.26
CA GLY A 32 1.32 1.53 -1.26
C GLY A 32 0.70 1.03 0.04
N ASN A 33 1.53 0.49 0.93
CA ASN A 33 1.26 0.26 2.36
C ASN A 33 -0.21 -0.07 2.74
N THR A 34 -0.88 -0.94 1.96
CA THR A 34 -2.23 -1.39 2.28
C THR A 34 -2.07 -2.38 3.42
N HIS A 35 -2.22 -1.90 4.64
CA HIS A 35 -2.36 -2.75 5.79
C HIS A 35 -3.51 -3.72 5.51
N VAL A 36 -3.16 -4.95 5.16
CA VAL A 36 -4.10 -6.07 5.10
C VAL A 36 -4.41 -6.39 6.55
N ARG A 37 -5.68 -6.30 6.94
CA ARG A 37 -6.11 -6.69 8.28
C ARG A 37 -5.91 -8.19 8.48
N ASP A 38 -5.75 -8.61 9.73
CA ASP A 38 -5.82 -10.02 10.08
C ASP A 38 -7.23 -10.58 9.74
N SER A 39 -7.30 -11.89 9.48
CA SER A 39 -8.56 -12.60 9.23
C SER A 39 -9.37 -12.75 10.51
N GLY A 40 -10.68 -12.89 10.39
CA GLY A 40 -11.60 -13.13 11.50
C GLY A 40 -12.47 -11.92 11.85
N PRO A 41 -13.67 -12.16 12.44
CA PRO A 41 -14.64 -11.12 12.76
C PRO A 41 -14.14 -10.12 13.82
N GLU A 42 -13.23 -10.52 14.70
CA GLU A 42 -12.60 -9.69 15.73
C GLU A 42 -11.74 -8.56 15.16
N HIS A 43 -11.27 -8.73 13.92
CA HIS A 43 -10.48 -7.75 13.19
C HIS A 43 -11.35 -6.88 12.24
N MET A 44 -12.68 -7.03 12.31
CA MET A 44 -13.63 -6.24 11.51
C MET A 44 -14.17 -5.03 12.28
N THR A 45 -14.26 -3.88 11.61
CA THR A 45 -14.92 -2.69 12.17
C THR A 45 -16.41 -2.91 12.45
N THR A 46 -17.06 -3.80 11.68
CA THR A 46 -18.48 -4.12 11.84
C THR A 46 -18.68 -5.61 11.58
N PRO A 47 -18.45 -6.46 12.59
CA PRO A 47 -18.56 -7.91 12.42
C PRO A 47 -20.02 -8.34 12.18
N PRO A 48 -20.25 -9.38 11.36
CA PRO A 48 -21.58 -9.96 11.21
C PRO A 48 -22.02 -10.69 12.49
N LYS A 49 -23.33 -10.84 12.68
CA LYS A 49 -23.90 -11.54 13.84
C LYS A 49 -23.60 -13.05 13.85
N ALA A 50 -23.37 -13.63 12.68
CA ALA A 50 -23.02 -15.03 12.50
C ALA A 50 -21.78 -15.10 11.62
N TRP A 51 -20.92 -16.08 11.90
CA TRP A 51 -19.67 -16.31 11.19
C TRP A 51 -19.53 -17.81 10.94
N SER A 52 -19.59 -18.22 9.68
CA SER A 52 -19.50 -19.62 9.30
C SER A 52 -18.07 -20.04 9.01
N LYS A 53 -17.83 -21.36 8.97
CA LYS A 53 -16.53 -21.91 8.55
C LYS A 53 -16.17 -21.53 7.11
N THR A 54 -17.17 -21.34 6.26
CA THR A 54 -16.97 -20.87 4.88
C THR A 54 -16.54 -19.41 4.86
N ASP A 55 -17.11 -18.57 5.74
CA ASP A 55 -16.71 -17.16 5.84
C ASP A 55 -15.25 -17.04 6.31
N GLU A 56 -14.85 -17.83 7.31
CA GLU A 56 -13.45 -17.91 7.78
C GLU A 56 -12.51 -18.33 6.65
N ALA A 57 -12.81 -19.43 5.97
CA ALA A 57 -11.98 -19.97 4.90
C ALA A 57 -11.82 -19.01 3.71
N ILE A 58 -12.85 -18.21 3.43
CA ILE A 58 -12.79 -17.15 2.42
C ILE A 58 -11.93 -15.98 2.92
N ASP A 59 -12.08 -15.56 4.17
CA ASP A 59 -11.33 -14.44 4.75
C ASP A 59 -9.83 -14.71 4.81
N GLU A 60 -9.44 -15.94 5.18
CA GLU A 60 -8.05 -16.40 5.22
C GLU A 60 -7.39 -16.50 3.84
N SER A 61 -8.19 -16.58 2.76
CA SER A 61 -7.68 -16.65 1.37
C SER A 61 -7.27 -15.30 0.79
N PHE A 62 -7.39 -14.19 1.52
CA PHE A 62 -6.91 -12.89 1.04
C PHE A 62 -5.56 -12.53 1.67
N PRO A 63 -4.59 -11.95 0.91
CA PRO A 63 -4.65 -11.55 -0.50
C PRO A 63 -4.24 -12.66 -1.49
N ALA A 64 -3.76 -13.80 -1.01
CA ALA A 64 -3.28 -14.89 -1.84
C ALA A 64 -4.47 -15.72 -2.34
N SER A 65 -4.99 -15.41 -3.53
CA SER A 65 -6.20 -15.99 -4.17
C SER A 65 -6.25 -17.53 -4.34
N ASP A 66 -5.52 -18.29 -3.53
CA ASP A 66 -5.58 -19.74 -3.46
C ASP A 66 -6.91 -20.18 -2.83
N PRO A 67 -7.59 -21.19 -3.39
CA PRO A 67 -8.80 -21.73 -2.77
C PRO A 67 -8.47 -22.34 -1.40
N PRO A 68 -9.38 -22.27 -0.42
CA PRO A 68 -9.17 -22.87 0.89
C PRO A 68 -8.94 -24.38 0.76
N SER A 69 -7.78 -24.85 1.21
CA SER A 69 -7.41 -26.26 1.17
C SER A 69 -7.92 -26.97 2.44
N THR A 70 -9.10 -27.58 2.34
CA THR A 70 -9.62 -28.48 3.36
C THR A 70 -10.03 -29.82 2.71
N TYR A 71 -9.04 -30.67 2.44
CA TYR A 71 -9.26 -32.07 2.04
C TYR A 71 -9.33 -32.99 3.26
#